data_AF-A0A4S8KSN4-F1
#
_entry.id   AF-A0A4S8KSN4-F1
#
_cell.length_a   1.000
_cell.length_b   1.000
_cell.length_c   1.000
_cell.angle_alpha   90.00
_cell.angle_beta   90.00
_cell.angle_gamma   90.00
#
_symmetry.space_group_name_H-M   'P 1'
#
loop_
_entity.id
_entity.type
_entity.pdbx_description
1 polymer ?
#
loop_
_entity_poly.entity_id
_entity_poly.type
_entity_poly.pdbx_seq_one_letter_code
_entity_poly.pdbx_strand_id
1 'polypeptide(L)'
;MAYFDAYILLLNLTIVRLSALLTEATSNQTYLDAASNAADFIHNHLTNSNNIVLDGLDLNNNCAQSSSIILYNSALAVHGLVVLTSLTKNSTQEQW
;
A
#
# COMPACT_ATOMS: atom_id res chain seq x y z
N MET A 1 18.34 2.12 12.77
CA MET A 1 17.70 1.18 11.82
C MET A 1 16.23 1.49 11.64
N ALA A 2 15.39 1.54 12.69
CA ALA A 2 13.94 1.81 12.59
C ALA A 2 13.50 3.08 11.81
N TYR A 3 14.34 4.11 11.71
CA TYR A 3 13.98 5.38 11.04
C TYR A 3 13.89 5.28 9.51
N PHE A 4 14.64 4.38 8.89
CA PHE A 4 14.69 4.27 7.43
C PHE A 4 13.60 3.34 6.89
N ASP A 5 13.31 2.26 7.61
CA ASP A 5 12.23 1.31 7.29
C ASP A 5 10.86 1.99 7.33
N ALA A 6 10.64 2.88 8.32
CA ALA A 6 9.44 3.69 8.45
C ALA A 6 9.19 4.62 7.23
N TYR A 7 10.23 5.04 6.53
CA TYR A 7 10.11 6.01 5.42
C TYR A 7 9.55 5.37 4.14
N ILE A 8 9.92 4.12 3.83
CA ILE A 8 9.42 3.38 2.66
C ILE A 8 7.95 3.01 2.85
N LEU A 9 7.58 2.59 4.06
CA LEU A 9 6.21 2.23 4.40
C LEU A 9 5.27 3.46 4.36
N LEU A 10 5.61 4.52 5.08
CA LEU A 10 4.73 5.69 5.20
C LEU A 10 4.47 6.31 3.83
N LEU A 11 5.48 6.29 2.95
CA LEU A 11 5.36 6.77 1.59
C LEU A 11 4.33 5.95 0.78
N ASN A 12 4.43 4.61 0.76
CA ASN A 12 3.55 3.77 -0.04
C ASN A 12 2.10 3.76 0.45
N LEU A 13 1.88 3.71 1.76
CA LEU A 13 0.54 3.77 2.36
C LEU A 13 -0.16 5.11 2.09
N THR A 14 0.61 6.20 2.13
CA THR A 14 0.08 7.53 1.85
C THR A 14 -0.20 7.69 0.35
N ILE A 15 0.68 7.16 -0.52
CA ILE A 15 0.49 7.21 -1.97
C ILE A 15 -0.76 6.45 -2.40
N VAL A 16 -0.97 5.20 -1.95
CA VAL A 16 -2.15 4.42 -2.37
C VAL A 16 -3.44 5.15 -2.00
N ARG A 17 -3.53 5.67 -0.77
CA ARG A 17 -4.73 6.37 -0.29
C ARG A 17 -4.94 7.72 -0.97
N LEU A 18 -3.90 8.55 -1.01
CA LEU A 18 -4.00 9.90 -1.59
C LEU A 18 -4.29 9.83 -3.08
N SER A 19 -3.56 8.99 -3.81
CA SER A 19 -3.76 8.83 -5.25
C SER A 19 -5.13 8.24 -5.58
N ALA A 20 -5.64 7.27 -4.81
CA ALA A 20 -6.98 6.75 -5.03
C ALA A 20 -8.06 7.84 -4.87
N LEU A 21 -7.97 8.66 -3.82
CA LEU A 21 -8.88 9.79 -3.60
C LEU A 21 -8.75 10.87 -4.68
N LEU A 22 -7.53 11.16 -5.14
CA LEU A 22 -7.32 12.09 -6.25
C LEU A 22 -7.91 11.55 -7.55
N THR A 23 -7.80 10.25 -7.82
CA THR A 23 -8.47 9.61 -8.96
C THR A 23 -9.99 9.75 -8.86
N GLU A 24 -10.57 9.46 -7.69
CA GLU A 24 -12.01 9.61 -7.47
C GLU A 24 -12.46 11.06 -7.73
N ALA A 25 -11.72 12.04 -7.22
CA ALA A 25 -12.07 13.45 -7.34
C ALA A 25 -11.83 14.04 -8.75
N THR A 26 -10.88 13.50 -9.52
CA THR A 26 -10.40 14.14 -10.76
C THR A 26 -10.58 13.28 -12.01
N SER A 27 -10.88 11.99 -11.87
CA SER A 27 -10.86 10.99 -12.95
C SER A 27 -9.54 10.97 -13.73
N ASN A 28 -8.43 11.38 -13.12
CA ASN A 28 -7.13 11.49 -13.78
C ASN A 28 -6.37 10.16 -13.71
N GLN A 29 -6.01 9.63 -14.90
CA GLN A 29 -5.31 8.36 -15.04
C GLN A 29 -3.97 8.32 -14.31
N THR A 30 -3.24 9.44 -14.23
CA THR A 30 -1.95 9.48 -13.53
C THR A 30 -2.08 9.10 -12.05
N TYR A 31 -3.15 9.55 -11.40
CA TYR A 31 -3.41 9.18 -10.01
C TYR A 31 -3.90 7.73 -9.91
N LEU A 32 -4.63 7.24 -10.91
CA LEU A 32 -5.08 5.85 -10.94
C LEU A 32 -3.89 4.89 -11.02
N ASP A 33 -2.95 5.19 -11.91
CA ASP A 33 -1.72 4.40 -12.10
C ASP A 33 -0.86 4.44 -10.83
N ALA A 34 -0.71 5.61 -10.21
CA ALA A 34 0.03 5.76 -8.97
C ALA A 34 -0.60 4.97 -7.81
N ALA A 35 -1.93 4.99 -7.68
CA ALA A 35 -2.64 4.22 -6.67
C ALA A 35 -2.48 2.71 -6.89
N SER A 36 -2.63 2.27 -8.14
CA SER A 36 -2.50 0.84 -8.51
C SER A 36 -1.10 0.32 -8.25
N ASN A 37 -0.07 1.04 -8.69
CA ASN A 37 1.33 0.64 -8.47
C ASN A 37 1.69 0.58 -6.97
N ALA A 38 1.17 1.51 -6.17
CA ALA A 38 1.38 1.49 -4.72
C ALA A 38 0.65 0.32 -4.04
N ALA A 39 -0.59 0.03 -4.45
CA ALA A 39 -1.34 -1.12 -3.95
C ALA A 39 -0.61 -2.43 -4.25
N ASP A 40 -0.14 -2.60 -5.49
CA ASP A 40 0.62 -3.78 -5.93
C ASP A 40 1.92 -3.93 -5.13
N PHE A 41 2.65 -2.83 -4.89
CA PHE A 41 3.86 -2.86 -4.08
C PHE A 41 3.57 -3.27 -2.63
N ILE A 42 2.53 -2.73 -2.02
CA ILE A 42 2.12 -3.10 -0.66
C ILE A 42 1.79 -4.60 -0.60
N HIS A 43 0.96 -5.09 -1.52
CA HIS A 43 0.58 -6.50 -1.54
C HIS A 43 1.79 -7.43 -1.74
N ASN A 44 2.62 -7.14 -2.74
CA ASN A 44 3.72 -8.02 -3.14
C ASN A 44 4.93 -7.99 -2.20
N HIS A 45 5.16 -6.88 -1.49
CA HIS A 45 6.40 -6.69 -0.72
C HIS A 45 6.18 -6.36 0.75
N LEU A 46 5.05 -5.76 1.13
CA LEU A 46 4.79 -5.34 2.50
C LEU A 46 3.73 -6.19 3.19
N THR A 47 3.28 -7.28 2.58
CA THR A 47 2.24 -8.13 3.14
C THR A 47 2.80 -9.52 3.43
N ASN A 48 2.41 -10.12 4.55
CA ASN A 48 2.77 -11.50 4.87
C ASN A 48 1.76 -12.51 4.28
N SER A 49 1.98 -13.80 4.53
CA SER A 49 1.12 -14.90 4.03
C SER A 49 -0.33 -14.87 4.53
N ASN A 50 -0.64 -14.03 5.52
CA ASN A 50 -1.98 -13.88 6.09
C ASN A 50 -2.65 -12.57 5.66
N ASN A 51 -2.16 -11.92 4.60
CA ASN A 51 -2.62 -10.61 4.13
C ASN A 51 -2.47 -9.47 5.17
N ILE A 52 -1.54 -9.59 6.12
CA ILE A 52 -1.27 -8.53 7.10
C ILE A 52 -0.17 -7.62 6.57
N VAL A 53 -0.45 -6.31 6.54
CA VAL A 53 0.53 -5.29 6.15
C VAL A 53 1.56 -5.10 7.28
N LEU A 54 2.82 -5.36 6.96
CA LEU A 54 4.00 -5.27 7.81
C LEU A 54 4.57 -3.85 7.82
N ASP A 55 5.53 -3.60 8.71
CA ASP A 55 6.06 -2.26 8.93
C ASP A 55 7.05 -1.74 7.87
N GLY A 56 7.61 -2.61 7.02
CA GLY A 56 8.57 -2.15 6.02
C GLY A 56 9.55 -3.23 5.55
N LEU A 57 10.59 -2.77 4.86
CA LEU A 57 11.69 -3.57 4.35
C LEU A 57 13.00 -3.04 4.92
N ASP A 58 13.84 -3.92 5.46
CA ASP A 58 15.22 -3.57 5.86
C ASP A 58 16.13 -3.60 4.62
N LEU A 59 16.48 -2.42 4.13
CA LEU A 59 17.34 -2.26 2.96
C LEU A 59 18.78 -2.74 3.18
N ASN A 60 19.24 -2.80 4.43
CA ASN A 60 20.59 -3.28 4.75
C ASN A 60 20.62 -4.81 4.84
N ASN A 61 19.45 -5.45 4.91
CA ASN A 61 19.29 -6.89 5.00
C ASN A 61 18.52 -7.43 3.79
N ASN A 62 18.99 -7.10 2.58
CA ASN A 62 18.45 -7.63 1.33
C ASN A 62 16.92 -7.44 1.18
N CYS A 63 16.42 -6.28 1.63
CA CYS A 63 14.98 -5.95 1.65
C CYS A 63 14.15 -6.99 2.42
N ALA A 64 14.67 -7.54 3.51
CA ALA A 64 13.92 -8.44 4.36
C ALA A 64 12.71 -7.70 4.96
N GLN A 65 11.55 -8.35 4.97
CA GLN A 65 10.35 -7.79 5.59
C GLN A 65 10.53 -7.64 7.11
N SER A 66 10.04 -6.53 7.64
CA SER A 66 9.90 -6.33 9.08
C SER A 66 8.87 -7.30 9.66
N SER A 67 9.12 -7.83 10.86
CA SER A 67 8.14 -8.64 11.59
C SER A 67 7.13 -7.82 12.40
N SER A 68 7.31 -6.49 12.44
CA SER A 68 6.43 -5.59 13.17
C SER A 68 5.08 -5.45 12.48
N ILE A 69 4.02 -5.64 13.26
CA ILE A 69 2.63 -5.42 12.82
C ILE A 69 2.12 -4.19 13.54
N ILE A 70 1.84 -3.14 12.78
CA ILE A 70 1.25 -1.91 13.31
C ILE A 70 -0.11 -1.68 12.65
N LEU A 71 -1.15 -1.56 13.48
CA LEU A 71 -2.55 -1.50 13.04
C LEU A 71 -2.81 -0.45 11.95
N TYR A 72 -2.19 0.73 12.08
CA TYR A 72 -2.43 1.84 11.15
C TYR A 72 -1.99 1.50 9.72
N ASN A 73 -1.02 0.60 9.53
CA ASN A 73 -0.54 0.20 8.20
C ASN A 73 -1.64 -0.49 7.40
N SER A 74 -2.24 -1.51 8.02
CA SER A 74 -3.36 -2.23 7.41
C SER A 74 -4.58 -1.33 7.25
N ALA A 75 -4.88 -0.47 8.23
CA ALA A 75 -6.02 0.44 8.15
C ALA A 75 -5.92 1.44 6.98
N LEU A 76 -4.74 2.03 6.76
CA LEU A 76 -4.52 2.96 5.66
C LEU A 76 -4.50 2.25 4.30
N ALA A 77 -3.89 1.08 4.21
CA ALA A 77 -3.88 0.26 3.00
C ALA A 77 -5.32 -0.13 2.58
N VAL A 78 -6.11 -0.66 3.51
CA VAL A 78 -7.52 -1.04 3.26
C VAL A 78 -8.34 0.16 2.80
N HIS A 79 -8.17 1.33 3.43
CA HIS A 79 -8.89 2.53 3.01
C HIS A 79 -8.55 2.92 1.56
N GLY A 80 -7.27 2.99 1.21
CA GLY A 80 -6.85 3.28 -0.17
C GLY A 80 -7.37 2.24 -1.17
N LEU A 81 -7.29 0.95 -0.80
CA LEU A 81 -7.70 -0.17 -1.64
C LEU A 81 -9.22 -0.20 -1.89
N VAL A 82 -10.05 0.11 -0.89
CA VAL A 82 -11.51 0.20 -1.05
C VAL A 82 -11.89 1.28 -2.06
N VAL A 83 -11.26 2.46 -1.99
CA VAL A 83 -11.50 3.53 -2.98
C VAL A 83 -11.04 3.06 -4.35
N LEU A 84 -9.81 2.54 -4.46
CA LEU A 84 -9.23 2.10 -5.72
C LEU A 84 -10.08 1.02 -6.41
N THR A 85 -10.45 -0.05 -5.69
CA THR A 85 -11.28 -1.15 -6.21
C THR A 85 -12.68 -0.69 -6.60
N SER A 86 -13.25 0.29 -5.89
CA SER A 86 -14.54 0.86 -6.26
C SER A 86 -14.51 1.54 -7.64
N LEU A 87 -13.35 2.10 -8.03
CA LEU A 87 -13.12 2.79 -9.31
C LEU A 87 -12.75 1.81 -10.44
N THR A 88 -11.92 0.81 -10.14
CA THR A 88 -11.37 -0.11 -11.15
C THR A 88 -12.20 -1.37 -11.38
N LYS A 89 -12.98 -1.80 -10.38
CA LYS A 89 -13.64 -3.12 -10.36
C LYS A 89 -12.65 -4.28 -10.55
N ASN A 90 -11.42 -4.13 -10.04
CA ASN A 90 -10.39 -5.15 -10.16
C ASN A 90 -10.63 -6.28 -9.16
N SER A 91 -11.14 -7.42 -9.65
CA SER A 91 -11.49 -8.59 -8.83
C SER A 91 -10.31 -9.23 -8.10
N THR A 92 -9.08 -9.04 -8.58
CA THR A 92 -7.88 -9.56 -7.89
C THR A 92 -7.61 -8.74 -6.63
N GLN A 93 -7.65 -7.41 -6.74
CA GLN A 93 -7.42 -6.49 -5.63
C GLN A 93 -8.53 -6.54 -4.58
N GLU A 94 -9.77 -6.89 -4.97
CA GLU A 94 -10.88 -7.11 -4.05
C GLU A 94 -10.66 -8.33 -3.11
N GLN A 95 -9.70 -9.19 -3.40
CA GLN A 95 -9.38 -10.41 -2.62
C GLN A 95 -8.14 -10.27 -1.72
N TRP A 96 -7.52 -9.09 -1.67
CA TRP A 96 -6.31 -8.83 -0.87
C TRP A 96 -6.63 -8.51 0.60
#